data_AF-A0A3M1SKW4-F1
#
_entry.id   AF-A0A3M1SKW4-F1
#
_cell.length_a   1.000
_cell.length_b   1.000
_cell.length_c   1.000
_cell.angle_alpha   90.00
_cell.angle_beta   90.00
_cell.angle_gamma   90.00
#
_symmetry.space_group_name_H-M   'P 1'
#
loop_
_entity.id
_entity.type
_entity.pdbx_description
1 polymer ?
#
loop_
_entity_poly.entity_id
_entity_poly.type
_entity_poly.pdbx_seq_one_letter_code
_entity_poly.pdbx_strand_id
1 'polypeptide(L)'
;MHYPWWYVPGMTGPMVIALVAVVHVLVSHYAVGGGFFFAVETNYAYREGNKEYLAYLKRHAPFFILLTVVFGAITGVGIWWTIGLASPLATEVLIRNFVFG
;
A
#
# COMPACT_ATOMS: atom_id res chain seq x y z
N MET A 1 22.27 -21.37 -5.47
CA MET A 1 22.13 -20.65 -4.19
C MET A 1 21.19 -21.46 -3.31
N HIS A 2 21.60 -21.84 -2.10
CA HIS A 2 20.69 -22.44 -1.11
C HIS A 2 20.20 -21.32 -0.20
N TYR A 3 18.92 -21.00 -0.31
CA TYR A 3 18.28 -20.05 0.60
C TYR A 3 17.74 -20.76 1.84
N PRO A 4 17.79 -20.12 3.02
CA PRO A 4 17.10 -20.64 4.19
C PRO A 4 15.59 -20.68 3.93
N TRP A 5 14.94 -21.70 4.47
CA TRP A 5 13.49 -21.84 4.36
C TRP A 5 12.83 -21.12 5.54
N TRP A 6 11.80 -20.31 5.26
CA TRP A 6 11.05 -19.63 6.31
C TRP A 6 9.93 -20.53 6.82
N TYR A 7 10.07 -21.03 8.06
CA TYR A 7 9.04 -21.82 8.72
C TYR A 7 7.98 -20.92 9.34
N VAL A 8 6.72 -21.15 8.96
CA VAL A 8 5.55 -20.46 9.53
C VAL A 8 4.63 -21.52 10.14
N PRO A 9 4.57 -21.67 11.48
CA PRO A 9 3.66 -22.63 12.10
C PRO A 9 2.20 -22.32 11.72
N GLY A 10 1.49 -23.32 11.19
CA GLY A 10 0.06 -23.20 10.86
C GLY A 10 -0.29 -22.54 9.52
N MET A 11 0.69 -22.02 8.77
CA MET A 11 0.48 -21.45 7.43
C MET A 11 1.68 -21.72 6.52
N THR A 12 1.52 -21.55 5.20
CA THR A 12 2.67 -21.57 4.28
C THR A 12 3.19 -20.14 4.03
N GLY A 13 4.48 -19.99 3.70
CA GLY A 13 5.06 -18.69 3.34
C GLY A 13 4.25 -17.93 2.27
N PRO A 14 3.79 -18.58 1.18
CA PRO A 14 2.90 -17.95 0.20
C PRO A 14 1.57 -17.44 0.75
N MET A 15 0.98 -18.10 1.75
CA MET A 15 -0.25 -17.61 2.39
C MET A 15 -0.01 -16.29 3.15
N VAL A 16 1.18 -16.08 3.69
CA VAL A 16 1.54 -14.81 4.36
C VAL A 16 1.69 -13.68 3.34
N ILE A 17 2.29 -13.97 2.16
CA ILE A 17 2.32 -13.01 1.05
C ILE A 17 0.90 -12.60 0.67
N ALA A 18 0.01 -13.59 0.47
CA ALA A 18 -1.38 -13.33 0.09
C ALA A 18 -2.11 -12.46 1.13
N LEU A 19 -1.94 -12.74 2.42
CA LEU A 19 -2.54 -11.96 3.49
C LEU A 19 -2.12 -10.49 3.45
N VAL A 20 -0.81 -10.21 3.39
CA VAL A 20 -0.29 -8.83 3.37
C VAL A 20 -0.65 -8.12 2.07
N ALA A 21 -0.54 -8.81 0.93
CA ALA A 21 -0.84 -8.25 -0.37
C ALA A 21 -2.32 -7.87 -0.52
N VAL A 22 -3.26 -8.70 -0.05
CA VAL A 22 -4.69 -8.37 -0.11
C VAL A 22 -4.99 -7.12 0.70
N VAL A 23 -4.50 -7.04 1.95
CA VAL A 23 -4.68 -5.86 2.79
C VAL A 23 -4.10 -4.60 2.13
N HIS A 24 -2.88 -4.69 1.62
CA HIS A 24 -2.24 -3.58 0.93
C HIS A 24 -3.04 -3.12 -0.30
N VAL A 25 -3.47 -4.05 -1.14
CA VAL A 25 -4.20 -3.75 -2.38
C VAL A 25 -5.53 -3.06 -2.09
N LEU A 26 -6.27 -3.49 -1.05
CA LEU A 26 -7.52 -2.82 -0.65
C LEU A 26 -7.28 -1.36 -0.25
N VAL A 27 -6.21 -1.11 0.51
CA VAL A 27 -5.81 0.26 0.89
C VAL A 27 -5.37 1.07 -0.34
N SER A 28 -4.63 0.45 -1.26
CA SER A 28 -4.17 1.11 -2.48
C SER A 28 -5.31 1.52 -3.41
N HIS A 29 -6.38 0.72 -3.53
CA HIS A 29 -7.57 1.13 -4.27
C HIS A 29 -8.24 2.34 -3.63
N TYR A 30 -8.36 2.34 -2.30
CA TYR A 30 -8.89 3.48 -1.57
C TYR A 30 -7.99 4.72 -1.68
N ALA A 31 -6.66 4.54 -1.73
CA ALA A 31 -5.69 5.61 -1.93
C ALA A 31 -5.84 6.26 -3.30
N VAL A 32 -5.92 5.47 -4.37
CA VAL A 32 -6.03 5.98 -5.74
C VAL A 32 -7.38 6.66 -5.96
N GLY A 33 -8.47 5.98 -5.61
CA GLY A 33 -9.83 6.52 -5.77
C GLY A 33 -10.09 7.73 -4.86
N GLY A 34 -9.73 7.61 -3.58
CA GLY A 34 -9.89 8.68 -2.62
C GLY A 34 -8.98 9.88 -2.90
N GLY A 35 -7.77 9.67 -3.41
CA GLY A 35 -6.88 10.76 -3.82
C GLY A 35 -7.45 11.57 -4.97
N PHE A 36 -8.01 10.89 -5.98
CA PHE A 36 -8.72 11.55 -7.08
C PHE A 36 -9.95 12.32 -6.57
N PHE A 37 -10.76 11.68 -5.72
CA PHE A 37 -11.93 12.32 -5.10
C PHE A 37 -11.55 13.58 -4.31
N PHE A 38 -10.54 13.49 -3.43
CA PHE A 38 -10.07 14.63 -2.64
C PHE A 38 -9.59 15.78 -3.52
N ALA A 39 -8.90 15.50 -4.63
CA ALA A 39 -8.44 16.53 -5.55
C ALA A 39 -9.62 17.25 -6.23
N VAL A 40 -10.60 16.50 -6.73
CA VAL A 40 -11.80 17.05 -7.41
C VAL A 40 -12.65 17.87 -6.44
N GLU A 41 -12.98 17.32 -5.27
CA GLU A 41 -13.83 17.98 -4.29
C GLU A 41 -13.17 19.21 -3.67
N THR A 42 -11.87 19.16 -3.42
CA THR A 42 -11.12 20.33 -2.93
C THR A 42 -11.15 21.44 -3.97
N ASN A 43 -10.94 21.13 -5.25
CA ASN A 43 -11.01 22.10 -6.33
C ASN A 43 -12.44 22.68 -6.46
N TYR A 44 -13.47 21.85 -6.37
CA TYR A 44 -14.86 22.30 -6.38
C TYR A 44 -15.16 23.25 -5.19
N ALA A 45 -14.74 22.88 -3.97
CA ALA A 45 -14.92 23.72 -2.78
C ALA A 45 -14.27 25.10 -2.92
N TYR A 46 -13.08 25.17 -3.53
CA TYR A 46 -12.41 26.44 -3.81
C TYR A 46 -13.14 27.27 -4.87
N ARG A 47 -13.66 26.64 -5.93
CA ARG A 47 -14.39 27.34 -7.01
C ARG A 47 -15.71 27.94 -6.53
N GLU A 48 -16.44 27.22 -5.68
CA GLU A 48 -17.73 27.68 -5.12
C GLU A 48 -17.56 28.57 -3.88
N GLY A 49 -16.33 28.75 -3.39
CA GLY A 49 -16.07 29.52 -2.16
C GLY A 49 -16.66 28.91 -0.89
N ASN A 50 -16.97 27.60 -0.89
CA ASN A 50 -17.60 26.91 0.22
C ASN A 50 -16.60 26.56 1.33
N LYS A 51 -16.43 27.49 2.27
CA LYS A 51 -15.47 27.38 3.38
C LYS A 51 -15.79 26.22 4.34
N GLU A 52 -17.06 25.90 4.53
CA GLU A 52 -17.47 24.82 5.43
C GLU A 52 -17.09 23.45 4.87
N TYR A 53 -17.34 23.25 3.57
CA TYR A 53 -16.96 22.01 2.90
C TYR A 53 -15.43 21.83 2.84
N LEU A 54 -14.69 22.91 2.60
CA LEU A 54 -13.22 22.88 2.67
C LEU A 54 -12.71 22.51 4.07
N ALA A 55 -13.35 23.00 5.14
CA ALA A 55 -12.99 22.63 6.51
C ALA A 55 -13.27 21.15 6.80
N TYR A 56 -14.37 20.61 6.28
CA TYR A 56 -14.70 19.19 6.35
C TYR A 56 -13.63 18.32 5.67
N LEU A 57 -13.24 18.66 4.44
CA LEU A 57 -12.20 17.96 3.69
C LEU A 57 -10.86 18.02 4.44
N LYS A 58 -10.48 19.20 4.94
CA LYS A 58 -9.26 19.38 5.74
C LYS A 58 -9.26 18.55 7.02
N ARG A 59 -10.41 18.37 7.68
CA ARG A 59 -10.55 17.52 8.87
C ARG A 59 -10.46 16.02 8.54
N HIS A 60 -10.89 15.61 7.36
CA HIS A 60 -10.80 14.21 6.89
C HIS A 60 -9.43 13.85 6.31
N ALA A 61 -8.68 14.83 5.79
CA ALA A 61 -7.37 14.60 5.17
C ALA A 61 -6.37 13.84 6.07
N PRO A 62 -6.24 14.09 7.39
CA PRO A 62 -5.34 13.32 8.25
C PRO A 62 -5.69 11.84 8.32
N PHE A 63 -6.98 11.49 8.45
CA PHE A 63 -7.43 10.10 8.44
C PHE A 63 -7.10 9.44 7.11
N PHE A 64 -7.38 10.14 6.01
CA PHE A 64 -7.08 9.66 4.67
C PHE A 64 -5.57 9.41 4.49
N ILE A 65 -4.71 10.35 4.88
CA ILE A 65 -3.25 10.23 4.79
C ILE A 65 -2.73 9.09 5.67
N LEU A 66 -3.21 8.97 6.91
CA LEU A 66 -2.76 7.93 7.83
C LEU A 66 -3.07 6.53 7.27
N LEU A 67 -4.28 6.33 6.73
CA LEU A 67 -4.69 5.05 6.17
C LEU A 67 -3.98 4.76 4.84
N THR A 68 -3.93 5.72 3.92
CA THR A 68 -3.50 5.46 2.54
C THR A 68 -2.00 5.59 2.34
N VAL A 69 -1.39 6.59 2.97
CA VAL A 69 0.04 6.85 2.83
C VAL A 69 0.81 6.06 3.87
N VAL A 70 0.50 6.22 5.16
CA VAL A 70 1.31 5.61 6.23
C VAL A 70 1.07 4.10 6.30
N PHE A 71 -0.18 3.67 6.51
CA PHE A 71 -0.50 2.25 6.58
C PHE A 71 -0.29 1.54 5.22
N GLY A 72 -0.59 2.23 4.11
CA GLY A 72 -0.23 1.77 2.77
C GLY A 72 1.27 1.54 2.60
N ALA A 73 2.12 2.48 3.00
CA ALA A 73 3.58 2.33 2.90
C ALA A 73 4.10 1.16 3.75
N ILE A 74 3.62 1.03 5.00
CA ILE A 74 4.01 -0.07 5.89
C ILE A 74 3.64 -1.42 5.27
N THR A 75 2.42 -1.56 4.75
CA THR A 75 1.96 -2.81 4.12
C THR A 75 2.69 -3.08 2.80
N GLY A 76 3.05 -2.05 2.04
CA GLY A 76 3.83 -2.18 0.80
C GLY A 76 5.26 -2.67 1.07
N VAL A 77 5.93 -2.11 2.08
CA VAL A 77 7.22 -2.65 2.58
C VAL A 77 7.05 -4.07 3.11
N GLY A 78 5.92 -4.36 3.76
CA GLY A 78 5.55 -5.71 4.20
C GLY A 78 5.50 -6.72 3.06
N ILE A 79 4.98 -6.35 1.88
CA ILE A 79 5.01 -7.24 0.70
C ILE A 79 6.46 -7.59 0.34
N TRP A 80 7.33 -6.59 0.17
CA TRP A 80 8.74 -6.81 -0.15
C TRP A 80 9.45 -7.72 0.85
N TRP A 81 9.19 -7.51 2.14
CA TRP A 81 9.74 -8.33 3.20
C TRP A 81 9.23 -9.78 3.13
N THR A 82 7.92 -9.98 2.97
CA THR A 82 7.32 -11.33 2.90
C THR A 82 7.77 -12.11 1.67
N ILE A 83 7.86 -11.50 0.48
CA ILE A 83 8.36 -12.19 -0.72
C ILE A 83 9.84 -12.52 -0.60
N GLY A 84 10.64 -11.66 0.03
CA GLY A 84 12.06 -11.89 0.27
C GLY A 84 12.32 -13.10 1.17
N LEU A 85 11.46 -13.34 2.17
CA LEU A 85 11.58 -14.49 3.07
C LEU A 85 10.93 -15.77 2.52
N ALA A 86 9.74 -15.65 1.93
CA ALA A 86 8.99 -16.81 1.45
C ALA A 86 9.46 -17.32 0.09
N SER A 87 9.99 -16.46 -0.79
CA SER A 87 10.49 -16.82 -2.12
C SER A 87 11.73 -16.01 -2.51
N PRO A 88 12.87 -16.20 -1.81
CA PRO A 88 14.09 -15.42 -2.01
C PRO A 88 14.68 -15.56 -3.42
N LEU A 89 14.67 -16.77 -4.00
CA LEU A 89 15.17 -16.99 -5.36
C LEU A 89 14.35 -16.22 -6.41
N ALA A 90 13.01 -16.28 -6.31
CA ALA A 90 12.15 -15.55 -7.24
C ALA A 90 12.31 -14.03 -7.06
N THR A 91 12.46 -13.57 -5.81
CA THR A 91 12.71 -12.16 -5.50
C THR A 91 14.07 -11.69 -6.04
N GLU A 92 15.13 -12.49 -5.92
CA GLU A 92 16.43 -12.21 -6.52
C GLU A 92 16.34 -12.06 -8.04
N VAL A 93 15.66 -13.00 -8.71
CA VAL A 93 15.46 -12.96 -10.16
C VAL A 93 14.67 -11.70 -10.57
N LEU A 94 13.63 -11.33 -9.82
CA LEU A 94 12.86 -10.10 -10.05
C LEU A 94 13.76 -8.87 -9.95
N ILE A 95 14.58 -8.76 -8.90
CA ILE A 95 15.49 -7.63 -8.69
C ILE A 95 16.55 -7.57 -9.79
N ARG A 96 17.21 -8.69 -10.10
CA ARG A 96 18.22 -8.73 -11.17
C ARG A 96 17.62 -8.27 -12.50
N ASN A 97 16.47 -8.82 -12.90
CA ASN A 97 15.89 -8.53 -14.20
C ASN A 97 15.30 -7.11 -14.34
N PHE A 98 14.66 -6.59 -13.29
CA PHE A 98 13.90 -5.32 -13.39
C PHE A 98 14.59 -4.11 -12.76
N VAL A 99 15.59 -4.32 -11.90
CA VAL A 99 16.33 -3.22 -11.24
C VAL A 99 17.73 -3.07 -11.82
N PHE A 100 18.47 -4.17 -11.98
CA PHE A 100 19.89 -4.10 -12.31
C PHE A 100 20.25 -4.43 -13.77
N GLY A 101 19.44 -5.24 -14.46
CA GLY A 101 19.70 -5.67 -15.84
C GLY A 101 20.79 -6.72 -15.92
#